data_AF-A0A6B3IG07-F1
#
_entry.id   AF-A0A6B3IG07-F1
#
_cell.length_a   1.000
_cell.length_b   1.000
_cell.length_c   1.000
_cell.angle_alpha   90.00
_cell.angle_beta   90.00
_cell.angle_gamma   90.00
#
_symmetry.space_group_name_H-M   'P 1'
#
loop_
_entity.id
_entity.type
_entity.pdbx_description
1 polymer ?
#
loop_
_entity_poly.entity_id
_entity_poly.type
_entity_poly.pdbx_seq_one_letter_code
_entity_poly.pdbx_strand_id
1 'polypeptide(L)'
;YPFIGKIGGVEVLNAIDNLEPKAWEHPAVKAAFEAYYELFAKGYILKGTPGLDHRGSQGAWARGKALFIPNGSWVENEEAAIIPKDFKLSVGAPSSLDSSDKLPFGTIWASGGEPFIVPAKAKNPAGGMEQLRIMLSEASSKSFTSNTKSLSAFNGGTDGITL
;
A
#
# COMPACT_ATOMS: atom_id res chain seq x y z
N TYR A 1 0.29 5.22 8.85
CA TYR A 1 -0.86 6.16 8.81
C TYR A 1 -0.80 7.05 7.57
N PRO A 2 -1.05 6.50 6.36
CA PRO A 2 -0.75 7.24 5.13
C PRO A 2 -1.50 8.57 5.00
N PHE A 3 -2.78 8.62 5.41
CA PHE A 3 -3.58 9.84 5.31
C PHE A 3 -3.14 10.94 6.29
N ILE A 4 -2.71 10.57 7.51
CA ILE A 4 -2.13 11.52 8.47
C ILE A 4 -0.83 12.12 7.90
N GLY A 5 0.04 11.28 7.34
CA GLY A 5 1.27 11.75 6.70
C GLY A 5 1.00 12.61 5.48
N LYS A 6 -0.07 12.33 4.73
CA LYS A 6 -0.48 13.16 3.59
C LYS A 6 -0.89 14.57 4.01
N ILE A 7 -1.71 14.67 5.06
CA ILE A 7 -2.16 15.96 5.60
C ILE A 7 -0.99 16.71 6.26
N GLY A 8 -0.23 16.03 7.12
CA GLY A 8 0.71 16.66 8.04
C GLY A 8 2.19 16.63 7.63
N GLY A 9 2.57 15.82 6.66
CA GLY A 9 3.96 15.59 6.25
C GLY A 9 4.57 14.33 6.88
N VAL A 10 5.75 13.96 6.39
CA VAL A 10 6.49 12.78 6.86
C VAL A 10 6.97 12.94 8.31
N GLU A 11 7.18 14.17 8.74
CA GLU A 11 7.64 14.53 10.07
C GLU A 11 6.61 14.13 11.15
N VAL A 12 5.31 14.22 10.83
CA VAL A 12 4.24 13.77 11.73
C VAL A 12 4.28 12.25 11.91
N LEU A 13 4.58 11.51 10.84
CA LEU A 13 4.76 10.06 10.92
C LEU A 13 6.00 9.71 11.74
N ASN A 14 7.11 10.39 11.50
CA ASN A 14 8.34 10.18 12.26
C ASN A 14 8.13 10.42 13.76
N ALA A 15 7.44 11.49 14.14
CA ALA A 15 7.14 11.78 15.55
C ALA A 15 6.26 10.68 16.18
N ILE A 16 5.27 10.17 15.43
CA ILE A 16 4.42 9.05 15.88
C ILE A 16 5.24 7.77 16.05
N ASP A 17 6.06 7.40 15.05
CA ASP A 17 6.84 6.18 15.03
C ASP A 17 7.96 6.20 16.10
N ASN A 18 8.51 7.39 16.40
CA ASN A 18 9.49 7.61 17.46
C ASN A 18 8.87 7.75 18.85
N LEU A 19 7.54 7.63 18.99
CA LEU A 19 6.81 7.77 20.25
C LEU A 19 7.07 9.11 20.95
N GLU A 20 7.23 10.18 20.17
CA GLU A 20 7.46 11.51 20.73
C GLU A 20 6.24 11.95 21.58
N PRO A 21 6.47 12.63 22.71
CA PRO A 21 5.38 13.13 23.53
C PRO A 21 4.41 13.97 22.71
N LYS A 22 3.11 13.67 22.82
CA LYS A 22 2.01 14.38 22.13
C LYS A 22 2.02 14.28 20.60
N ALA A 23 2.78 13.37 19.99
CA ALA A 23 2.74 13.16 18.53
C ALA A 23 1.31 12.92 18.00
N TRP A 24 0.49 12.21 18.78
CA TRP A 24 -0.93 11.95 18.47
C TRP A 24 -1.86 13.16 18.62
N GLU A 25 -1.42 14.25 19.25
CA GLU A 25 -2.20 15.50 19.39
C GLU A 25 -2.00 16.43 18.19
N HIS A 26 -1.15 16.06 17.21
CA HIS A 26 -0.91 16.87 16.02
C HIS A 26 -2.22 17.12 15.24
N PRO A 27 -2.50 18.35 14.76
CA PRO A 27 -3.78 18.68 14.07
C PRO A 27 -4.12 17.76 12.89
N ALA A 28 -3.11 17.29 12.15
CA ALA A 28 -3.30 16.35 11.04
C ALA A 28 -3.92 15.00 11.47
N VAL A 29 -3.64 14.55 12.69
CA VAL A 29 -4.22 13.32 13.26
C VAL A 29 -5.72 13.51 13.42
N LYS A 30 -6.12 14.60 14.07
CA LYS A 30 -7.54 14.94 14.28
C LYS A 30 -8.27 15.10 12.95
N ALA A 31 -7.71 15.85 12.01
CA ALA A 31 -8.31 16.07 10.69
C ALA A 31 -8.55 14.74 9.93
N ALA A 32 -7.59 13.81 9.97
CA ALA A 32 -7.76 12.50 9.34
C ALA A 32 -8.92 11.70 9.95
N PHE A 33 -9.04 11.68 11.28
CA PHE A 33 -10.12 10.97 11.95
C PHE A 33 -11.48 11.65 11.76
N GLU A 34 -11.54 12.98 11.73
CA GLU A 34 -12.78 13.73 11.43
C GLU A 34 -13.29 13.39 10.02
N ALA A 35 -12.41 13.35 9.02
CA ALA A 35 -12.78 12.96 7.65
C ALA A 35 -13.29 11.52 7.57
N TYR A 36 -12.65 10.56 8.24
CA TYR A 36 -13.15 9.18 8.29
C TYR A 36 -14.48 9.07 9.03
N TYR A 37 -14.64 9.82 10.13
CA TYR A 37 -15.89 9.87 10.87
C TYR A 37 -17.02 10.46 10.04
N GLU A 38 -16.74 11.47 9.21
CA GLU A 38 -17.73 12.06 8.31
C GLU A 38 -18.25 11.04 7.29
N LEU A 39 -17.37 10.22 6.69
CA LEU A 39 -17.77 9.13 5.80
C LEU A 39 -18.70 8.14 6.50
N PHE A 40 -18.38 7.78 7.75
CA PHE A 40 -19.22 6.91 8.56
C PHE A 40 -20.58 7.55 8.88
N ALA A 41 -20.58 8.80 9.36
CA ALA A 41 -21.79 9.53 9.75
C ALA A 41 -22.74 9.76 8.57
N LYS A 42 -22.21 9.92 7.35
CA LYS A 42 -22.98 10.02 6.11
C LYS A 42 -23.45 8.67 5.55
N GLY A 43 -23.07 7.56 6.18
CA GLY A 43 -23.46 6.22 5.74
C GLY A 43 -22.72 5.69 4.52
N TYR A 44 -21.53 6.23 4.21
CA TYR A 44 -20.71 5.81 3.07
C TYR A 44 -19.81 4.61 3.37
N ILE A 45 -19.71 4.19 4.63
CA ILE A 45 -18.99 2.99 5.03
C ILE A 45 -19.94 1.79 4.98
N LEU A 46 -19.52 0.70 4.32
CA LEU A 46 -20.30 -0.54 4.24
C LEU A 46 -20.73 -1.01 5.64
N LYS A 47 -22.03 -1.23 5.83
CA LYS A 47 -22.57 -1.67 7.13
C LYS A 47 -21.98 -3.03 7.52
N GLY A 48 -21.49 -3.12 8.76
CA GLY A 48 -20.85 -4.32 9.29
C GLY A 48 -19.33 -4.39 9.08
N THR A 49 -18.71 -3.37 8.48
CA THR A 49 -17.25 -3.28 8.30
C THR A 49 -16.43 -3.61 9.57
N PRO A 50 -16.81 -3.18 10.79
CA PRO A 50 -16.05 -3.53 12.00
C PRO A 50 -15.93 -5.04 12.29
N GLY A 51 -16.81 -5.87 11.71
CA GLY A 51 -16.77 -7.33 11.83
C GLY A 51 -16.13 -8.04 10.65
N LEU A 52 -15.62 -7.31 9.65
CA LEU A 52 -14.93 -7.87 8.50
C LEU A 52 -13.42 -7.93 8.78
N ASP A 53 -12.81 -9.06 8.44
CA ASP A 53 -11.36 -9.19 8.36
C ASP A 53 -10.85 -8.76 6.97
N HIS A 54 -9.55 -8.94 6.74
CA HIS A 54 -8.89 -8.62 5.48
C HIS A 54 -9.60 -9.27 4.29
N ARG A 55 -9.79 -10.59 4.32
CA ARG A 55 -10.44 -11.35 3.24
C ARG A 55 -11.93 -11.04 3.09
N GLY A 56 -12.62 -10.83 4.19
CA GLY A 56 -14.03 -10.47 4.22
C GLY A 56 -14.30 -9.13 3.53
N SER A 57 -13.45 -8.13 3.78
CA SER A 57 -13.55 -6.81 3.17
C SER A 57 -13.27 -6.84 1.66
N GLN A 58 -12.19 -7.52 1.24
CA GLN A 58 -11.85 -7.73 -0.16
C GLN A 58 -12.94 -8.48 -0.91
N GLY A 59 -13.45 -9.57 -0.33
CA GLY A 59 -14.54 -10.33 -0.95
C GLY A 59 -15.86 -9.56 -1.02
N ALA A 60 -16.17 -8.69 -0.06
CA ALA A 60 -17.34 -7.81 -0.14
C ALA A 60 -17.23 -6.84 -1.31
N TRP A 61 -16.05 -6.22 -1.50
CA TRP A 61 -15.76 -5.37 -2.65
C TRP A 61 -15.83 -6.15 -3.97
N ALA A 62 -15.17 -7.30 -4.08
CA ALA A 62 -15.17 -8.12 -5.29
C ALA A 62 -16.57 -8.58 -5.72
N ARG A 63 -17.49 -8.79 -4.76
CA ARG A 63 -18.91 -9.11 -5.01
C ARG A 63 -19.79 -7.87 -5.24
N GLY A 64 -19.21 -6.69 -5.42
CA GLY A 64 -19.94 -5.46 -5.73
C GLY A 64 -20.71 -4.86 -4.55
N LYS A 65 -20.41 -5.23 -3.29
CA LYS A 65 -21.06 -4.63 -2.12
C LYS A 65 -20.51 -3.25 -1.76
N ALA A 66 -19.35 -2.89 -2.31
CA ALA A 66 -18.71 -1.58 -2.13
C ALA A 66 -18.09 -1.14 -3.46
N LEU A 67 -18.17 0.17 -3.75
CA LEU A 67 -17.58 0.75 -4.96
C LEU A 67 -16.07 0.94 -4.82
N PHE A 68 -15.60 1.34 -3.63
CA PHE A 68 -14.19 1.58 -3.33
C PHE A 68 -13.71 0.65 -2.23
N ILE A 69 -12.44 0.25 -2.31
CA ILE A 69 -11.71 -0.39 -1.22
C ILE A 69 -10.31 0.22 -1.10
N PRO A 70 -9.91 0.76 0.06
CA PRO A 70 -8.52 1.09 0.31
C PRO A 70 -7.75 -0.21 0.55
N ASN A 71 -7.01 -0.67 -0.46
CA ASN A 71 -6.23 -1.91 -0.39
C ASN A 71 -4.92 -1.79 -1.17
N GLY A 72 -4.04 -2.77 -0.99
CA GLY A 72 -2.81 -2.85 -1.77
C GLY A 72 -3.05 -3.36 -3.18
N SER A 73 -2.01 -3.27 -4.01
CA SER A 73 -2.05 -3.70 -5.42
C SER A 73 -2.29 -5.20 -5.60
N TRP A 74 -2.16 -5.99 -4.53
CA TRP A 74 -2.36 -7.44 -4.56
C TRP A 74 -3.84 -7.88 -4.59
N VAL A 75 -4.79 -6.96 -4.32
CA VAL A 75 -6.23 -7.29 -4.20
C VAL A 75 -6.81 -7.96 -5.44
N GLU A 76 -6.33 -7.60 -6.63
CA GLU A 76 -6.77 -8.21 -7.88
C GLU A 76 -6.42 -9.70 -7.94
N ASN A 77 -5.18 -10.05 -7.63
CA ASN A 77 -4.74 -11.45 -7.59
C ASN A 77 -5.44 -12.22 -6.48
N GLU A 78 -5.58 -11.57 -5.32
CA GLU A 78 -6.15 -12.17 -4.12
C GLU A 78 -7.63 -12.50 -4.26
N GLU A 79 -8.38 -11.77 -5.08
CA GLU A 79 -9.81 -12.00 -5.33
C GLU A 79 -10.12 -12.44 -6.77
N ALA A 80 -9.11 -12.77 -7.58
CA ALA A 80 -9.26 -13.14 -9.00
C ALA A 80 -10.31 -14.23 -9.25
N ALA A 81 -10.46 -15.17 -8.31
CA ALA A 81 -11.43 -16.27 -8.42
C ALA A 81 -12.90 -15.83 -8.27
N ILE A 82 -13.16 -14.65 -7.69
CA ILE A 82 -14.51 -14.17 -7.38
C ILE A 82 -14.85 -12.81 -7.98
N ILE A 83 -13.85 -12.06 -8.46
CA ILE A 83 -14.08 -10.84 -9.24
C ILE A 83 -14.85 -11.22 -10.52
N PRO A 84 -15.99 -10.57 -10.82
CA PRO A 84 -16.73 -10.79 -12.06
C PRO A 84 -15.87 -10.52 -13.30
N LYS A 85 -16.05 -11.30 -14.37
CA LYS A 85 -15.25 -11.16 -15.61
C LYS A 85 -15.42 -9.80 -16.31
N ASP A 86 -16.54 -9.13 -16.07
CA ASP A 86 -16.87 -7.81 -16.58
C ASP A 86 -16.55 -6.67 -15.60
N PHE A 87 -15.95 -6.99 -14.45
CA PHE A 87 -15.52 -6.01 -13.46
C PHE A 87 -14.39 -5.15 -14.05
N LYS A 88 -14.69 -3.88 -14.31
CA LYS A 88 -13.71 -2.91 -14.82
C LYS A 88 -12.89 -2.36 -13.65
N LEU A 89 -11.92 -3.15 -13.19
CA LEU A 89 -11.01 -2.74 -12.12
C LEU A 89 -10.28 -1.47 -12.55
N SER A 90 -10.19 -0.51 -11.63
CA SER A 90 -9.41 0.71 -11.81
C SER A 90 -8.81 1.10 -10.48
N VAL A 91 -7.55 1.57 -10.53
CA VAL A 91 -6.83 2.02 -9.34
C VAL A 91 -6.78 3.54 -9.37
N GLY A 92 -7.29 4.17 -8.32
CA GLY A 92 -7.16 5.59 -8.07
C GLY A 92 -6.05 5.87 -7.08
N ALA A 93 -5.44 7.06 -7.19
CA ALA A 93 -4.50 7.50 -6.18
C ALA A 93 -5.22 7.76 -4.84
N PRO A 94 -4.54 7.62 -3.69
CA PRO A 94 -5.13 7.94 -2.39
C PRO A 94 -5.70 9.36 -2.38
N SER A 95 -6.89 9.52 -1.79
CA SER A 95 -7.56 10.82 -1.68
C SER A 95 -6.72 11.85 -0.95
N SER A 96 -6.97 13.12 -1.23
CA SER A 96 -6.49 14.25 -0.43
C SER A 96 -7.55 14.66 0.59
N LEU A 97 -7.15 15.35 1.66
CA LEU A 97 -8.13 16.03 2.52
C LEU A 97 -8.62 17.27 1.78
N ASP A 98 -7.69 18.14 1.39
CA ASP A 98 -7.91 19.31 0.56
C ASP A 98 -6.59 19.79 -0.07
N SER A 99 -6.57 20.99 -0.66
CA SER A 99 -5.39 21.58 -1.32
C SER A 99 -4.26 21.98 -0.37
N SER A 100 -4.47 21.92 0.95
CA SER A 100 -3.47 22.26 1.98
C SER A 100 -2.64 21.07 2.44
N ASP A 101 -2.93 19.85 1.94
CA ASP A 101 -2.13 18.65 2.19
C ASP A 101 -0.62 18.93 1.99
N LYS A 102 0.19 18.49 2.95
CA LYS A 102 1.65 18.64 2.87
C LYS A 102 2.28 17.76 1.79
N LEU A 103 1.71 16.59 1.53
CA LEU A 103 2.14 15.71 0.44
C LEU A 103 1.17 15.82 -0.75
N PRO A 104 1.68 15.84 -1.99
CA PRO A 104 0.86 16.05 -3.18
C PRO A 104 -0.18 14.94 -3.39
N PHE A 105 -1.23 15.25 -4.16
CA PHE A 105 -2.11 14.21 -4.71
C PHE A 105 -1.28 13.20 -5.50
N GLY A 106 -1.59 11.91 -5.36
CA GLY A 106 -0.77 10.86 -5.96
C GLY A 106 0.32 10.29 -5.07
N THR A 107 0.62 10.88 -3.90
CA THR A 107 1.53 10.25 -2.95
C THR A 107 0.99 8.89 -2.51
N ILE A 108 1.76 7.83 -2.77
CA ILE A 108 1.45 6.45 -2.41
C ILE A 108 2.24 6.02 -1.19
N TRP A 109 1.69 5.06 -0.44
CA TRP A 109 2.45 4.32 0.56
C TRP A 109 3.03 3.08 -0.10
N ALA A 110 4.35 3.06 -0.30
CA ALA A 110 5.07 1.93 -0.84
C ALA A 110 6.12 1.45 0.17
N SER A 111 6.23 0.14 0.32
CA SER A 111 7.28 -0.51 1.11
C SER A 111 7.76 -1.74 0.36
N GLY A 112 9.04 -2.08 0.54
CA GLY A 112 9.53 -3.39 0.12
C GLY A 112 8.78 -4.49 0.88
N GLY A 113 8.24 -5.47 0.16
CA GLY A 113 7.55 -6.62 0.75
C GLY A 113 8.49 -7.65 1.36
N GLU A 114 9.72 -7.75 0.82
CA GLU A 114 10.69 -8.77 1.16
C GLU A 114 12.03 -8.12 1.53
N PRO A 115 12.40 -8.07 2.82
CA PRO A 115 13.71 -7.59 3.21
C PRO A 115 14.77 -8.69 2.98
N PHE A 116 15.50 -8.60 1.88
CA PHE A 116 16.70 -9.41 1.67
C PHE A 116 17.88 -8.81 2.45
N ILE A 117 18.50 -9.59 3.33
CA ILE A 117 19.57 -9.13 4.23
C ILE A 117 20.79 -10.05 4.10
N VAL A 118 21.97 -9.46 3.91
CA VAL A 118 23.26 -10.16 4.03
C VAL A 118 23.93 -9.72 5.33
N PRO A 119 24.07 -10.59 6.34
CA PRO A 119 24.72 -10.23 7.59
C PRO A 119 26.21 -9.91 7.37
N ALA A 120 26.68 -8.79 7.91
CA ALA A 120 28.09 -8.38 7.80
C ALA A 120 29.09 -9.41 8.40
N LYS A 121 28.62 -10.25 9.34
CA LYS A 121 29.41 -11.33 9.97
C LYS A 121 29.05 -12.72 9.46
N ALA A 122 28.39 -12.84 8.30
CA ALA A 122 28.12 -14.13 7.69
C ALA A 122 29.44 -14.87 7.38
N LYS A 123 29.40 -16.21 7.29
CA LYS A 123 30.58 -17.01 6.91
C LYS A 123 31.06 -16.70 5.48
N ASN A 124 30.15 -16.24 4.62
CA ASN A 124 30.43 -15.86 3.23
C ASN A 124 29.57 -14.66 2.80
N PRO A 125 29.90 -13.43 3.24
CA PRO A 125 29.13 -12.25 2.89
C PRO A 125 29.21 -11.93 1.40
N ALA A 126 30.37 -12.17 0.76
CA ALA A 126 30.54 -11.96 -0.68
C ALA A 126 29.58 -12.84 -1.51
N GLY A 127 29.44 -14.12 -1.16
CA GLY A 127 28.49 -15.02 -1.83
C GLY A 127 27.03 -14.60 -1.63
N GLY A 128 26.66 -14.13 -0.43
CA GLY A 128 25.33 -13.59 -0.19
C GLY A 128 25.04 -12.35 -1.04
N MET A 129 26.00 -11.43 -1.14
CA MET A 129 25.88 -10.25 -2.00
C MET A 129 25.78 -10.63 -3.50
N GLU A 130 26.55 -11.62 -3.95
CA GLU A 130 26.49 -12.10 -5.33
C GLU A 130 25.13 -12.75 -5.66
N GLN A 131 24.57 -13.52 -4.73
CA GLN A 131 23.23 -14.07 -4.88
C GLN A 131 22.19 -12.95 -5.01
N LEU A 132 22.24 -11.91 -4.16
CA LEU A 132 21.32 -10.78 -4.27
C LEU A 132 21.49 -10.01 -5.58
N ARG A 133 22.74 -9.85 -6.07
CA ARG A 133 23.01 -9.22 -7.37
C ARG A 133 22.32 -9.97 -8.51
N ILE A 134 22.32 -11.30 -8.49
CA ILE A 134 21.63 -12.14 -9.48
C ILE A 134 20.10 -12.01 -9.32
N MET A 135 19.59 -12.16 -8.09
CA MET A 135 18.15 -12.09 -7.80
C MET A 135 17.52 -10.74 -8.17
N LEU A 136 18.26 -9.65 -8.00
CA LEU A 136 17.82 -8.28 -8.30
C LEU A 136 18.26 -7.81 -9.70
N SER A 137 18.75 -8.72 -10.55
CA SER A 137 19.04 -8.42 -11.95
C SER A 137 17.76 -8.11 -12.72
N GLU A 138 17.85 -7.34 -13.80
CA GLU A 138 16.71 -7.00 -14.66
C GLU A 138 15.93 -8.24 -15.11
N ALA A 139 16.64 -9.30 -15.53
CA ALA A 139 16.00 -10.54 -15.98
C ALA A 139 15.20 -11.21 -14.86
N SER A 140 15.78 -11.30 -13.65
CA SER A 140 15.10 -11.86 -12.49
C SER A 140 13.92 -10.99 -12.02
N SER A 141 14.06 -9.67 -12.02
CA SER A 141 13.00 -8.73 -11.67
C SER A 141 11.82 -8.80 -12.64
N LYS A 142 12.07 -8.83 -13.96
CA LYS A 142 11.02 -8.98 -14.98
C LYS A 142 10.31 -10.33 -14.86
N SER A 143 11.08 -11.40 -14.61
CA SER A 143 10.52 -12.73 -14.36
C SER A 143 9.64 -12.75 -13.10
N PHE A 144 10.11 -12.16 -12.00
CA PHE A 144 9.35 -12.03 -10.76
C PHE A 144 8.02 -11.32 -11.03
N THR A 145 8.04 -10.10 -11.57
CA THR A 145 6.83 -9.33 -11.81
C THR A 145 5.87 -10.02 -12.78
N SER A 146 6.37 -10.70 -13.81
CA SER A 146 5.52 -11.42 -14.76
C SER A 146 4.78 -12.61 -14.11
N ASN A 147 5.43 -13.30 -13.17
CA ASN A 147 4.89 -14.50 -12.52
C ASN A 147 4.03 -14.19 -11.29
N THR A 148 4.38 -13.15 -10.52
CA THR A 148 3.70 -12.83 -9.26
C THR A 148 2.71 -11.67 -9.40
N LYS A 149 2.82 -10.89 -10.48
CA LYS A 149 2.13 -9.60 -10.66
C LYS A 149 2.47 -8.57 -9.58
N SER A 150 3.54 -8.82 -8.80
CA SER A 150 4.09 -7.87 -7.81
C SER A 150 5.20 -7.03 -8.42
N LEU A 151 5.24 -5.76 -8.05
CA LEU A 151 6.28 -4.84 -8.49
C LEU A 151 7.61 -5.13 -7.78
N SER A 152 8.72 -5.03 -8.51
CA SER A 152 10.07 -5.12 -7.95
C SER A 152 10.63 -3.72 -7.65
N ALA A 153 11.67 -3.64 -6.80
CA ALA A 153 12.39 -2.40 -6.52
C ALA A 153 13.34 -1.96 -7.65
N PHE A 154 13.53 -2.78 -8.68
CA PHE A 154 14.41 -2.46 -9.80
C PHE A 154 13.73 -1.47 -10.75
N ASN A 155 14.36 -0.32 -10.98
CA ASN A 155 13.90 0.65 -11.98
C ASN A 155 14.08 0.06 -13.39
N GLY A 156 12.97 -0.15 -14.11
CA GLY A 156 12.93 -0.89 -15.37
C GLY A 156 12.44 -2.34 -15.23
N GLY A 157 12.08 -2.78 -14.02
CA GLY A 157 11.55 -4.13 -13.76
C GLY A 157 10.21 -4.44 -14.46
N THR A 158 9.55 -3.40 -14.98
CA THR A 158 8.31 -3.49 -15.76
C THR A 158 8.48 -3.17 -17.24
N ASP A 159 9.70 -2.86 -17.71
CA ASP A 159 9.91 -2.42 -19.08
C ASP A 159 9.68 -3.59 -20.06
N GLY A 160 8.72 -3.41 -20.96
CA GLY A 160 8.40 -4.40 -22.00
C GLY A 160 7.63 -5.63 -21.51
N ILE A 161 7.09 -5.63 -20.29
CA ILE A 161 6.19 -6.68 -19.80
C ILE A 161 4.75 -6.17 -19.74
N THR A 162 3.79 -7.04 -20.07
CA THR A 162 2.36 -6.75 -19.91
C THR A 162 1.94 -7.15 -18.49
N LEU A 163 1.46 -6.18 -17.72
CA LEU A 163 0.94 -6.39 -16.36
C LEU A 163 -0.44 -7.01 -16.42
#